data_AF-A0A4V5TQ90-F1
#
_entry.id   AF-A0A4V5TQ90-F1
#
_cell.length_a   1.000
_cell.length_b   1.000
_cell.length_c   1.000
_cell.angle_alpha   90.00
_cell.angle_beta   90.00
_cell.angle_gamma   90.00
#
_symmetry.space_group_name_H-M   'P 1'
#
loop_
_entity.id
_entity.type
_entity.pdbx_description
1 polymer ?
#
loop_
_entity_poly.entity_id
_entity_poly.type
_entity_poly.pdbx_seq_one_letter_code
_entity_poly.pdbx_strand_id
1 'polypeptide(L)'
;MDYTTIEELMKKAHEAEGKTFGEIDTTDRLANAKSKGGLGQVIEESFFGYEVNSNAEADFKHLGIELKVTAFKQNKNGSLSAKERLVLNIINYMEEVHTHFETSSFWKKNEKLLLMFYEWVPDVDRKDFHITKSFLFTYPEADLEIIKQDWETIVNKIRTGKAHELSEGDTNYLGACTKGSNKNSLRSQPYSEIQAMQRAFSLKPSYMTALVRRYLLNEELVSFTTKNELKGKSLEEILYSKFENYIGLTDQEIAQKLSIDYKPTTKSFVPLLVSSLLGIKGTRLDKIEEFAKANIEFKTIRLEPNGKPEQSMSFETIDFHQWTNESWEESEIRERFYQTKFLFVIFEFNQTKKENPNRKLYFKGIKLWNMPVPTLEKEIRELWEEVNKVINEGIQIEYKTRGDKVVEANNLPKINFNGVAHIRPKARNGADKVTLPDGQYITKQCYWLNNSYIASVVANNVNE
;
A
#
# COMPACT_ATOMS: atom_id res chain seq x y z
N MET A 1 -9.92 -32.94 -17.37
CA MET A 1 -8.70 -33.77 -17.49
C MET A 1 -7.98 -33.61 -16.17
N ASP A 2 -7.71 -34.69 -15.44
CA ASP A 2 -7.06 -34.56 -14.13
C ASP A 2 -5.54 -34.52 -14.32
N TYR A 3 -4.91 -33.41 -13.92
CA TYR A 3 -3.46 -33.27 -13.93
C TYR A 3 -2.89 -34.05 -12.73
N THR A 4 -2.09 -35.08 -13.00
CA THR A 4 -1.60 -35.99 -11.96
C THR A 4 -0.22 -35.62 -11.44
N THR A 5 0.54 -34.84 -12.22
CA THR A 5 1.86 -34.34 -11.84
C THR A 5 1.98 -32.82 -12.04
N ILE A 6 2.91 -32.21 -11.30
CA ILE A 6 3.24 -30.78 -11.45
C ILE A 6 3.79 -30.49 -12.86
N GLU A 7 4.55 -31.43 -13.44
CA GLU A 7 5.13 -31.28 -14.77
C GLU A 7 4.05 -31.23 -15.86
N GLU A 8 3.06 -32.13 -15.80
CA GLU A 8 1.89 -32.12 -16.70
C GLU A 8 1.12 -30.81 -16.60
N LEU A 9 0.84 -30.36 -15.37
CA LEU A 9 0.15 -29.11 -15.12
C LEU A 9 0.91 -27.92 -15.69
N MET A 10 2.21 -27.83 -15.43
CA MET A 10 3.04 -26.72 -15.91
C MET A 10 3.20 -26.73 -17.42
N LYS A 11 3.38 -27.91 -18.03
CA LYS A 11 3.39 -28.06 -19.49
C LYS A 11 2.11 -27.50 -20.08
N LYS A 12 0.95 -27.85 -19.50
CA LYS A 12 -0.33 -27.30 -19.93
C LYS A 12 -0.37 -25.79 -19.74
N ALA A 13 -0.01 -25.26 -18.58
CA ALA A 13 -0.01 -23.82 -18.31
C ALA A 13 0.82 -23.03 -19.34
N HIS A 14 1.99 -23.54 -19.73
CA HIS A 14 2.85 -22.90 -20.74
C HIS A 14 2.22 -22.88 -22.14
N GLU A 15 1.30 -23.79 -22.48
CA GLU A 15 0.57 -23.74 -23.75
C GLU A 15 -0.37 -22.52 -23.85
N ALA A 16 -0.65 -21.82 -22.75
CA ALA A 16 -1.43 -20.59 -22.76
C ALA A 16 -0.57 -19.36 -23.07
N GLU A 17 0.74 -19.41 -22.83
CA GLU A 17 1.62 -18.25 -23.05
C GLU A 17 1.58 -17.81 -24.52
N GLY A 18 1.34 -16.51 -24.74
CA GLY A 18 1.17 -15.90 -26.05
C GLY A 18 -0.25 -15.96 -26.61
N LYS A 19 -1.16 -16.77 -26.07
CA LYS A 19 -2.57 -16.81 -26.49
C LYS A 19 -3.37 -15.68 -25.88
N THR A 20 -4.33 -15.19 -26.66
CA THR A 20 -5.37 -14.27 -26.20
C THR A 20 -6.42 -15.03 -25.38
N PHE A 21 -7.14 -14.32 -24.51
CA PHE A 21 -8.28 -14.93 -23.83
C PHE A 21 -9.41 -15.29 -24.80
N GLY A 22 -9.58 -14.55 -25.90
CA GLY A 22 -10.57 -14.85 -26.93
C GLY A 22 -10.30 -16.16 -27.66
N GLU A 23 -9.02 -16.52 -27.88
CA GLU A 23 -8.64 -17.83 -28.43
C GLU A 23 -8.86 -18.97 -27.44
N ILE A 24 -8.77 -18.67 -26.14
CA ILE A 24 -8.97 -19.66 -25.08
C ILE A 24 -10.45 -19.85 -24.76
N ASP A 25 -11.29 -18.81 -24.85
CA ASP A 25 -12.69 -18.81 -24.42
C ASP A 25 -13.60 -19.63 -25.35
N THR A 26 -13.64 -20.94 -25.11
CA THR A 26 -14.52 -21.87 -25.82
C THR A 26 -15.96 -21.86 -25.33
N THR A 27 -16.24 -21.24 -24.17
CA THR A 27 -17.56 -21.21 -23.52
C THR A 27 -18.26 -19.86 -23.61
N ASP A 28 -17.71 -18.91 -24.37
CA ASP A 28 -18.23 -17.55 -24.58
C ASP A 28 -18.49 -16.78 -23.26
N ARG A 29 -17.66 -17.04 -22.25
CA ARG A 29 -17.73 -16.37 -20.94
C ARG A 29 -17.47 -14.87 -21.05
N LEU A 30 -16.71 -14.45 -22.06
CA LEU A 30 -16.32 -13.06 -22.23
C LEU A 30 -17.37 -12.19 -22.91
N ALA A 31 -18.41 -12.77 -23.54
CA ALA A 31 -19.51 -12.01 -24.13
C ALA A 31 -20.21 -11.07 -23.13
N ASN A 32 -20.31 -11.48 -21.87
CA ASN A 32 -20.85 -10.62 -20.82
C ASN A 32 -19.77 -9.74 -20.20
N ALA A 33 -19.56 -8.54 -20.77
CA ALA A 33 -18.60 -7.54 -20.30
C ALA A 33 -18.71 -7.17 -18.80
N LYS A 34 -19.87 -7.43 -18.16
CA LYS A 34 -20.10 -7.15 -16.73
C LYS A 34 -19.66 -8.28 -15.79
N SER A 35 -19.27 -9.44 -16.31
CA SER A 35 -18.77 -10.56 -15.50
C SER A 35 -17.45 -10.17 -14.80
N LYS A 36 -17.52 -9.95 -13.48
CA LYS A 36 -16.33 -9.77 -12.62
C LYS A 36 -15.62 -11.12 -12.49
N GLY A 37 -14.33 -11.17 -12.80
CA GLY A 37 -13.53 -12.41 -12.73
C GLY A 37 -13.60 -13.31 -13.97
N GLY A 38 -14.26 -12.90 -15.05
CA GLY A 38 -14.45 -13.72 -16.25
C GLY A 38 -13.16 -14.27 -16.87
N LEU A 39 -12.04 -13.54 -16.80
CA LEU A 39 -10.75 -14.01 -17.31
C LEU A 39 -10.20 -15.21 -16.52
N GLY A 40 -10.41 -15.25 -15.20
CA GLY A 40 -10.06 -16.41 -14.38
C GLY A 40 -10.90 -17.63 -14.77
N GLN A 41 -12.21 -17.44 -14.91
CA GLN A 41 -13.16 -18.48 -15.30
C GLN A 41 -12.88 -19.06 -16.69
N VAL A 42 -12.43 -18.24 -17.65
CA VAL A 42 -12.01 -18.71 -18.97
C VAL A 42 -10.85 -19.70 -18.85
N ILE A 43 -9.87 -19.41 -18.01
CA ILE A 43 -8.73 -20.30 -17.79
C ILE A 43 -9.17 -21.57 -17.03
N GLU A 44 -10.00 -21.44 -16.01
CA GLU A 44 -10.55 -22.58 -15.26
C GLU A 44 -11.33 -23.55 -16.17
N GLU A 45 -12.33 -23.04 -16.90
CA GLU A 45 -13.25 -23.85 -17.69
C GLU A 45 -12.70 -24.21 -19.06
N SER A 46 -12.34 -23.21 -19.86
CA SER A 46 -12.01 -23.45 -21.26
C SER A 46 -10.58 -23.97 -21.45
N PHE A 47 -9.65 -23.58 -20.57
CA PHE A 47 -8.26 -24.00 -20.71
C PHE A 47 -7.92 -25.27 -19.94
N PHE A 48 -8.30 -25.35 -18.66
CA PHE A 48 -7.99 -26.51 -17.82
C PHE A 48 -9.14 -27.53 -17.74
N GLY A 49 -10.37 -27.15 -18.09
CA GLY A 49 -11.52 -28.06 -18.12
C GLY A 49 -12.18 -28.30 -16.76
N TYR A 50 -12.07 -27.36 -15.82
CA TYR A 50 -12.71 -27.43 -14.51
C TYR A 50 -14.06 -26.72 -14.48
N GLU A 51 -15.00 -27.23 -13.68
CA GLU A 51 -16.22 -26.47 -13.38
C GLU A 51 -15.93 -25.36 -12.37
N VAL A 52 -16.38 -24.14 -12.66
CA VAL A 52 -16.29 -23.02 -11.72
C VAL A 52 -17.04 -23.36 -10.44
N ASN A 53 -16.31 -23.36 -9.33
CA ASN A 53 -16.84 -23.69 -8.01
C ASN A 53 -16.30 -22.73 -6.95
N SER A 54 -16.92 -22.73 -5.78
CA SER A 54 -16.50 -21.91 -4.63
C SER A 54 -15.91 -22.77 -3.51
N ASN A 55 -15.26 -23.89 -3.85
CA ASN A 55 -14.78 -24.84 -2.87
C ASN A 55 -13.65 -24.25 -2.01
N ALA A 56 -13.58 -24.69 -0.76
CA ALA A 56 -12.51 -24.31 0.16
C ALA A 56 -11.18 -24.99 -0.17
N GLU A 57 -11.20 -26.03 -1.02
CA GLU A 57 -10.00 -26.73 -1.49
C GLU A 57 -9.33 -25.96 -2.63
N ALA A 58 -8.09 -26.35 -2.94
CA ALA A 58 -7.34 -25.80 -4.07
C ALA A 58 -7.89 -26.33 -5.40
N ASP A 59 -7.78 -25.53 -6.47
CA ASP A 59 -8.29 -25.89 -7.80
C ASP A 59 -7.74 -27.24 -8.31
N PHE A 60 -6.44 -27.47 -8.13
CA PHE A 60 -5.79 -28.76 -8.41
C PHE A 60 -5.58 -29.54 -7.11
N LYS A 61 -6.69 -30.01 -6.51
CA LYS A 61 -6.73 -30.69 -5.20
C LYS A 61 -5.63 -31.74 -4.99
N HIS A 62 -5.42 -32.63 -5.96
CA HIS A 62 -4.43 -33.71 -5.85
C HIS A 62 -2.98 -33.21 -5.78
N LEU A 63 -2.71 -32.01 -6.29
CA LEU A 63 -1.39 -31.38 -6.29
C LEU A 63 -1.24 -30.33 -5.17
N GLY A 64 -2.35 -29.93 -4.54
CA GLY A 64 -2.39 -28.83 -3.58
C GLY A 64 -2.00 -27.50 -4.22
N ILE A 65 -2.43 -27.25 -5.46
CA ILE A 65 -2.10 -26.04 -6.22
C ILE A 65 -3.37 -25.26 -6.51
N GLU A 66 -3.35 -23.96 -6.24
CA GLU A 66 -4.43 -23.02 -6.55
C GLU A 66 -4.10 -22.22 -7.81
N LEU A 67 -5.08 -22.06 -8.71
CA LEU A 67 -4.93 -21.25 -9.91
C LEU A 67 -5.22 -19.78 -9.62
N LYS A 68 -4.38 -18.90 -10.16
CA LYS A 68 -4.53 -17.45 -10.04
C LYS A 68 -4.11 -16.76 -11.33
N VAL A 69 -5.10 -16.18 -12.01
CA VAL A 69 -4.91 -15.34 -13.19
C VAL A 69 -4.86 -13.88 -12.74
N THR A 70 -3.76 -13.17 -12.99
CA THR A 70 -3.56 -11.83 -12.42
C THR A 70 -2.90 -10.88 -13.40
N ALA A 71 -3.32 -9.62 -13.37
CA ALA A 71 -2.94 -8.62 -14.36
C ALA A 71 -1.75 -7.77 -13.90
N PHE A 72 -0.90 -7.42 -14.86
CA PHE A 72 0.06 -6.33 -14.71
C PHE A 72 -0.19 -5.24 -15.73
N LYS A 73 0.44 -4.08 -15.54
CA LYS A 73 0.35 -2.93 -16.45
C LYS A 73 1.73 -2.30 -16.63
N GLN A 74 1.90 -1.62 -17.76
CA GLN A 74 2.98 -0.67 -17.96
C GLN A 74 2.58 0.73 -17.48
N ASN A 75 3.39 1.34 -16.62
CA ASN A 75 3.20 2.71 -16.17
C ASN A 75 3.70 3.71 -17.22
N LYS A 76 3.26 4.97 -17.12
CA LYS A 76 3.67 6.06 -18.05
C LYS A 76 5.18 6.25 -18.18
N ASN A 77 5.95 5.88 -17.17
CA ASN A 77 7.42 5.94 -17.16
C ASN A 77 8.10 4.66 -17.73
N GLY A 78 7.33 3.74 -18.29
CA GLY A 78 7.79 2.47 -18.85
C GLY A 78 7.96 1.33 -17.84
N SER A 79 7.89 1.59 -16.52
CA SER A 79 8.04 0.53 -15.51
C SER A 79 6.81 -0.37 -15.43
N LEU A 80 7.01 -1.66 -15.13
CA LEU A 80 5.92 -2.61 -14.91
C LEU A 80 5.46 -2.60 -13.45
N SER A 81 4.16 -2.82 -13.22
CA SER A 81 3.57 -3.03 -11.90
C SER A 81 2.36 -3.94 -11.98
N ALA A 82 2.03 -4.64 -10.90
CA ALA A 82 0.75 -5.31 -10.80
C ALA A 82 -0.40 -4.28 -10.95
N LYS A 83 -1.49 -4.68 -11.60
CA LYS A 83 -2.66 -3.82 -11.78
C LYS A 83 -3.50 -3.74 -10.50
N GLU A 84 -3.46 -4.79 -9.69
CA GLU A 84 -4.26 -4.98 -8.48
C GLU A 84 -3.58 -5.97 -7.50
N ARG A 85 -4.15 -6.09 -6.30
CA ARG A 85 -3.78 -7.12 -5.32
C ARG A 85 -4.15 -8.52 -5.81
N LEU A 86 -3.47 -9.55 -5.33
CA LEU A 86 -3.90 -10.92 -5.58
C LEU A 86 -4.85 -11.39 -4.48
N VAL A 87 -6.15 -11.49 -4.79
CA VAL A 87 -7.16 -11.97 -3.84
C VAL A 87 -7.10 -13.49 -3.71
N LEU A 88 -7.14 -13.99 -2.47
CA LEU A 88 -7.07 -15.40 -2.12
C LEU A 88 -8.42 -15.87 -1.52
N ASN A 89 -8.41 -16.68 -0.47
CA ASN A 89 -9.62 -17.16 0.19
C ASN A 89 -10.26 -16.11 1.12
N ILE A 90 -11.57 -16.24 1.32
CA ILE A 90 -12.34 -15.44 2.28
C ILE A 90 -11.86 -15.78 3.70
N ILE A 91 -11.73 -14.76 4.54
CA ILE A 91 -11.45 -14.91 5.97
C ILE A 91 -12.77 -15.21 6.69
N ASN A 92 -12.92 -16.43 7.20
CA ASN A 92 -14.03 -16.74 8.09
C ASN A 92 -13.63 -16.33 9.52
N TYR A 93 -14.09 -15.18 9.99
CA TYR A 93 -13.72 -14.65 11.31
C TYR A 93 -14.02 -15.60 12.46
N MET A 94 -15.09 -16.39 12.37
CA MET A 94 -15.51 -17.31 13.44
C MET A 94 -14.59 -18.53 13.52
N GLU A 95 -14.05 -18.99 12.39
CA GLU A 95 -13.27 -20.23 12.31
C GLU A 95 -11.77 -19.97 12.32
N GLU A 96 -11.28 -18.94 11.64
CA GLU A 96 -9.85 -18.69 11.43
C GLU A 96 -9.11 -18.50 12.76
N VAL A 97 -9.78 -17.89 13.75
CA VAL A 97 -9.25 -17.63 15.10
C VAL A 97 -8.86 -18.90 15.85
N HIS A 98 -9.44 -20.05 15.49
CA HIS A 98 -9.21 -21.35 16.11
C HIS A 98 -8.09 -22.16 15.45
N THR A 99 -7.42 -21.60 14.44
CA THR A 99 -6.35 -22.29 13.70
C THR A 99 -4.96 -21.78 14.08
N HIS A 100 -3.93 -22.50 13.63
CA HIS A 100 -2.55 -22.03 13.56
C HIS A 100 -2.18 -21.84 12.09
N PHE A 101 -1.09 -21.13 11.79
CA PHE A 101 -0.71 -20.83 10.41
C PHE A 101 -0.70 -22.09 9.51
N GLU A 102 -0.03 -23.16 9.92
CA GLU A 102 0.10 -24.39 9.13
C GLU A 102 -1.24 -25.14 8.94
N THR A 103 -2.22 -24.90 9.81
CA THR A 103 -3.55 -25.52 9.75
C THR A 103 -4.66 -24.57 9.27
N SER A 104 -4.30 -23.33 8.99
CA SER A 104 -5.18 -22.23 8.59
C SER A 104 -5.84 -22.47 7.25
N SER A 105 -6.97 -21.80 7.00
CA SER A 105 -7.61 -21.84 5.68
C SER A 105 -6.73 -21.18 4.62
N PHE A 106 -5.95 -20.17 5.02
CA PHE A 106 -4.96 -19.52 4.17
C PHE A 106 -3.90 -20.51 3.68
N TRP A 107 -3.17 -21.16 4.58
CA TRP A 107 -2.00 -21.95 4.20
C TRP A 107 -2.40 -23.19 3.40
N LYS A 108 -3.44 -23.91 3.84
CA LYS A 108 -3.94 -25.12 3.17
C LYS A 108 -4.32 -24.89 1.70
N LYS A 109 -4.86 -23.71 1.38
CA LYS A 109 -5.29 -23.38 0.02
C LYS A 109 -4.20 -22.72 -0.81
N ASN A 110 -3.33 -21.91 -0.18
CA ASN A 110 -2.45 -21.00 -0.90
C ASN A 110 -0.96 -21.33 -0.77
N GLU A 111 -0.57 -22.51 -0.27
CA GLU A 111 0.82 -22.96 -0.17
C GLU A 111 1.55 -22.92 -1.52
N LYS A 112 0.86 -23.35 -2.59
CA LYS A 112 1.38 -23.36 -3.97
C LYS A 112 0.38 -22.69 -4.90
N LEU A 113 0.83 -21.72 -5.66
CA LEU A 113 -0.01 -20.97 -6.59
C LEU A 113 0.49 -21.17 -8.03
N LEU A 114 -0.37 -21.62 -8.94
CA LEU A 114 -0.13 -21.48 -10.36
C LEU A 114 -0.51 -20.05 -10.77
N LEU A 115 0.50 -19.19 -10.92
CA LEU A 115 0.29 -17.80 -11.33
C LEU A 115 0.37 -17.69 -12.86
N MET A 116 -0.66 -17.09 -13.45
CA MET A 116 -0.72 -16.77 -14.88
C MET A 116 -0.87 -15.26 -15.05
N PHE A 117 0.22 -14.61 -15.46
CA PHE A 117 0.27 -13.17 -15.72
C PHE A 117 -0.24 -12.85 -17.11
N TYR A 118 -1.06 -11.79 -17.18
CA TYR A 118 -1.46 -11.17 -18.44
C TYR A 118 -1.29 -9.66 -18.37
N GLU A 119 -1.00 -9.04 -19.51
CA GLU A 119 -0.91 -7.58 -19.59
C GLU A 119 -2.31 -6.97 -19.73
N TRP A 120 -2.64 -6.06 -18.82
CA TRP A 120 -3.79 -5.19 -18.96
C TRP A 120 -3.36 -3.92 -19.70
N VAL A 121 -4.05 -3.63 -20.80
CA VAL A 121 -3.84 -2.44 -21.61
C VAL A 121 -5.12 -1.58 -21.57
N PRO A 122 -5.03 -0.27 -21.25
CA PRO A 122 -6.18 0.62 -21.31
C PRO A 122 -6.86 0.59 -22.69
N ASP A 123 -8.18 0.69 -22.71
CA ASP A 123 -9.00 0.80 -23.94
C ASP A 123 -8.91 -0.39 -24.91
N VAL A 124 -8.31 -1.51 -24.48
CA VAL A 124 -8.28 -2.79 -25.21
C VAL A 124 -9.32 -3.74 -24.61
N ASP A 125 -10.02 -4.48 -25.47
CA ASP A 125 -11.00 -5.48 -25.05
C ASP A 125 -10.29 -6.62 -24.31
N ARG A 126 -10.88 -7.07 -23.20
CA ARG A 126 -10.31 -8.11 -22.35
C ARG A 126 -10.08 -9.45 -23.07
N LYS A 127 -10.84 -9.72 -24.14
CA LYS A 127 -10.62 -10.90 -24.99
C LYS A 127 -9.27 -10.85 -25.71
N ASP A 128 -8.76 -9.66 -25.97
CA ASP A 128 -7.52 -9.41 -26.70
C ASP A 128 -6.31 -9.28 -25.76
N PHE A 129 -6.49 -9.44 -24.45
CA PHE A 129 -5.37 -9.57 -23.52
C PHE A 129 -4.68 -10.92 -23.72
N HIS A 130 -3.36 -10.94 -23.55
CA HIS A 130 -2.54 -12.12 -23.78
C HIS A 130 -1.97 -12.64 -22.47
N ILE A 131 -1.96 -13.96 -22.28
CA ILE A 131 -1.19 -14.58 -21.21
C ILE A 131 0.29 -14.39 -21.53
N THR A 132 1.00 -13.65 -20.68
CA THR A 132 2.42 -13.32 -20.85
C THR A 132 3.33 -14.35 -20.23
N LYS A 133 2.98 -14.87 -19.05
CA LYS A 133 3.84 -15.80 -18.30
C LYS A 133 3.05 -16.68 -17.36
N SER A 134 3.41 -17.95 -17.27
CA SER A 134 2.87 -18.90 -16.30
C SER A 134 3.99 -19.54 -15.49
N PHE A 135 3.82 -19.64 -14.18
CA PHE A 135 4.81 -20.27 -13.31
C PHE A 135 4.17 -20.79 -12.02
N LEU A 136 4.78 -21.84 -11.45
CA LEU A 136 4.44 -22.31 -10.12
C LEU A 136 5.16 -21.43 -9.09
N PHE A 137 4.39 -20.76 -8.25
CA PHE A 137 4.87 -19.93 -7.17
C PHE A 137 4.78 -20.65 -5.84
N THR A 138 5.91 -20.64 -5.13
CA THR A 138 6.03 -21.00 -3.72
C THR A 138 6.72 -19.86 -3.00
N TYR A 139 6.29 -19.55 -1.77
CA TYR A 139 6.84 -18.43 -1.03
C TYR A 139 8.34 -18.62 -0.78
N PRO A 140 9.19 -17.62 -1.12
CA PRO A 140 10.56 -17.57 -0.64
C PRO A 140 10.58 -17.65 0.89
N GLU A 141 11.58 -18.31 1.46
CA GLU A 141 11.58 -18.61 2.89
C GLU A 141 11.53 -17.36 3.78
N ALA A 142 12.22 -16.29 3.41
CA ALA A 142 12.16 -15.01 4.14
C ALA A 142 10.77 -14.35 4.03
N ASP A 143 10.16 -14.39 2.84
CA ASP A 143 8.80 -13.88 2.64
C ASP A 143 7.78 -14.67 3.45
N LEU A 144 7.97 -15.99 3.55
CA LEU A 144 7.07 -16.85 4.30
C LEU A 144 7.06 -16.51 5.79
N GLU A 145 8.21 -16.20 6.40
CA GLU A 145 8.25 -15.77 7.81
C GLU A 145 7.46 -14.47 8.02
N ILE A 146 7.54 -13.51 7.10
CA ILE A 146 6.76 -12.27 7.16
C ILE A 146 5.27 -12.56 6.97
N ILE A 147 4.91 -13.43 6.02
CA ILE A 147 3.52 -13.83 5.77
C ILE A 147 2.91 -14.55 6.99
N LYS A 148 3.70 -15.36 7.72
CA LYS A 148 3.28 -15.97 8.98
C LYS A 148 2.98 -14.91 10.04
N GLN A 149 3.87 -13.93 10.20
CA GLN A 149 3.67 -12.81 11.12
C GLN A 149 2.41 -12.01 10.75
N ASP A 150 2.22 -11.70 9.47
CA ASP A 150 1.06 -10.97 8.97
C ASP A 150 -0.26 -11.70 9.22
N TRP A 151 -0.29 -13.01 8.95
CA TRP A 151 -1.45 -13.85 9.25
C TRP A 151 -1.79 -13.79 10.74
N GLU A 152 -0.78 -13.93 11.60
CA GLU A 152 -0.96 -13.86 13.06
C GLU A 152 -1.43 -12.46 13.50
N THR A 153 -0.93 -11.37 12.90
CA THR A 153 -1.42 -10.01 13.13
C THR A 153 -2.91 -9.87 12.77
N ILE A 154 -3.31 -10.36 11.60
CA ILE A 154 -4.72 -10.35 11.17
C ILE A 154 -5.60 -11.12 12.16
N VAL A 155 -5.20 -12.35 12.49
CA VAL A 155 -5.98 -13.23 13.36
C VAL A 155 -6.03 -12.69 14.78
N ASN A 156 -4.96 -12.12 15.32
CA ASN A 156 -4.96 -11.50 16.64
C ASN A 156 -5.86 -10.25 16.71
N LYS A 157 -5.94 -9.47 15.64
CA LYS A 157 -6.89 -8.36 15.56
C LYS A 157 -8.34 -8.84 15.57
N ILE A 158 -8.63 -10.00 14.98
CA ILE A 158 -9.95 -10.66 15.10
C ILE A 158 -10.17 -11.18 16.53
N ARG A 159 -9.18 -11.87 17.12
CA ARG A 159 -9.22 -12.40 18.50
C ARG A 159 -9.47 -11.33 19.56
N THR A 160 -9.04 -10.09 19.29
CA THR A 160 -9.24 -8.93 20.17
C THR A 160 -10.55 -8.16 19.88
N GLY A 161 -11.45 -8.69 19.05
CA GLY A 161 -12.76 -8.10 18.76
C GLY A 161 -12.72 -6.92 17.78
N LYS A 162 -11.61 -6.75 17.06
CA LYS A 162 -11.33 -5.60 16.19
C LYS A 162 -11.30 -5.94 14.70
N ALA A 163 -12.02 -6.96 14.26
CA ALA A 163 -12.09 -7.32 12.84
C ALA A 163 -12.63 -6.18 11.95
N HIS A 164 -13.51 -5.32 12.50
CA HIS A 164 -14.03 -4.13 11.82
C HIS A 164 -12.98 -3.04 11.60
N GLU A 165 -11.87 -3.06 12.35
CA GLU A 165 -10.75 -2.12 12.21
C GLU A 165 -9.61 -2.68 11.33
N LEU A 166 -9.73 -3.88 10.77
CA LEU A 166 -8.69 -4.46 9.91
C LEU A 166 -8.39 -3.55 8.71
N SER A 167 -7.11 -3.38 8.42
CA SER A 167 -6.60 -2.65 7.26
C SER A 167 -5.50 -3.42 6.54
N GLU A 168 -5.33 -3.18 5.24
CA GLU A 168 -4.16 -3.72 4.54
C GLU A 168 -2.85 -3.08 5.04
N GLY A 169 -2.89 -1.89 5.63
CA GLY A 169 -1.75 -1.24 6.27
C GLY A 169 -1.29 -1.90 7.58
N ASP A 170 -2.11 -2.76 8.20
CA ASP A 170 -1.76 -3.42 9.47
C ASP A 170 -0.60 -4.42 9.31
N THR A 171 -0.46 -5.01 8.13
CA THR A 171 0.49 -6.07 7.82
C THR A 171 1.53 -5.63 6.78
N ASN A 172 2.42 -6.53 6.37
CA ASN A 172 3.49 -6.27 5.41
C ASN A 172 3.15 -6.83 4.02
N TYR A 173 3.10 -8.14 3.81
CA TYR A 173 2.91 -8.79 2.51
C TYR A 173 1.51 -9.39 2.33
N LEU A 174 0.99 -10.04 3.38
CA LEU A 174 -0.35 -10.63 3.39
C LEU A 174 -1.35 -9.64 3.99
N GLY A 175 -2.25 -9.10 3.17
CA GLY A 175 -3.31 -8.18 3.58
C GLY A 175 -4.68 -8.86 3.77
N ALA A 176 -5.59 -8.17 4.47
CA ALA A 176 -6.99 -8.56 4.60
C ALA A 176 -7.90 -7.56 3.86
N CYS A 177 -8.08 -7.73 2.55
CA CYS A 177 -8.84 -6.81 1.71
C CYS A 177 -10.35 -6.99 1.89
N THR A 178 -11.15 -5.93 1.79
CA THR A 178 -12.63 -6.05 1.83
C THR A 178 -13.15 -6.78 0.58
N LYS A 179 -14.20 -7.59 0.75
CA LYS A 179 -14.90 -8.27 -0.35
C LYS A 179 -16.38 -7.91 -0.32
N GLY A 180 -16.75 -6.93 -1.15
CA GLY A 180 -18.06 -6.28 -1.17
C GLY A 180 -18.01 -4.88 -0.56
N SER A 181 -18.99 -4.03 -0.90
CA SER A 181 -18.99 -2.59 -0.55
C SER A 181 -20.24 -2.13 0.21
N ASN A 182 -21.15 -3.05 0.54
CA ASN A 182 -22.48 -2.73 1.06
C ASN A 182 -22.79 -3.52 2.34
N LYS A 183 -23.84 -3.11 3.06
CA LYS A 183 -24.30 -3.73 4.32
C LYS A 183 -24.49 -5.25 4.25
N ASN A 184 -24.87 -5.79 3.09
CA ASN A 184 -25.00 -7.24 2.87
C ASN A 184 -23.66 -8.00 2.98
N SER A 185 -22.54 -7.28 2.96
CA SER A 185 -21.19 -7.81 3.11
C SER A 185 -20.74 -7.82 4.58
N LEU A 186 -21.53 -7.31 5.52
CA LEU A 186 -21.23 -7.39 6.94
C LEU A 186 -21.29 -8.84 7.43
N ARG A 187 -20.39 -9.18 8.35
CA ARG A 187 -20.27 -10.49 9.00
C ARG A 187 -20.13 -10.28 10.50
N SER A 188 -20.59 -11.25 11.27
CA SER A 188 -20.27 -11.35 12.69
C SER A 188 -18.78 -11.63 12.87
N GLN A 189 -18.26 -11.29 14.04
CA GLN A 189 -16.93 -11.66 14.51
C GLN A 189 -17.05 -12.27 15.91
N PRO A 190 -16.15 -13.17 16.33
CA PRO A 190 -16.34 -13.99 17.52
C PRO A 190 -16.26 -13.25 18.85
N TYR A 191 -15.58 -12.11 18.92
CA TYR A 191 -15.23 -11.43 20.19
C TYR A 191 -15.71 -9.97 20.25
N SER A 192 -16.75 -9.61 19.49
CA SER A 192 -17.37 -8.28 19.53
C SER A 192 -18.73 -8.29 18.83
N GLU A 193 -19.68 -7.53 19.37
CA GLU A 193 -21.00 -7.30 18.75
C GLU A 193 -20.94 -6.39 17.52
N ILE A 194 -19.85 -5.64 17.35
CA ILE A 194 -19.67 -4.77 16.19
C ILE A 194 -19.42 -5.65 14.97
N GLN A 195 -20.30 -5.57 13.97
CA GLN A 195 -20.11 -6.31 12.72
C GLN A 195 -18.90 -5.77 11.94
N ALA A 196 -18.25 -6.67 11.21
CA ALA A 196 -17.11 -6.35 10.36
C ALA A 196 -17.44 -6.60 8.89
N MET A 197 -16.88 -5.80 7.98
CA MET A 197 -16.97 -6.10 6.54
C MET A 197 -16.34 -7.46 6.26
N GLN A 198 -16.92 -8.25 5.36
CA GLN A 198 -16.32 -9.47 4.86
C GLN A 198 -14.97 -9.15 4.22
N ARG A 199 -13.96 -9.96 4.54
CA ARG A 199 -12.60 -9.82 4.00
C ARG A 199 -12.10 -11.10 3.37
N ALA A 200 -11.10 -10.95 2.51
CA ALA A 200 -10.31 -12.05 1.98
C ALA A 200 -8.84 -11.81 2.30
N PHE A 201 -8.09 -12.89 2.48
CA PHE A 201 -6.65 -12.82 2.42
C PHE A 201 -6.23 -12.37 1.02
N SER A 202 -5.14 -11.62 0.94
CA SER A 202 -4.61 -11.12 -0.34
C SER A 202 -3.12 -10.87 -0.25
N LEU A 203 -2.39 -11.11 -1.34
CA LEU A 203 -1.03 -10.57 -1.47
C LEU A 203 -1.13 -9.13 -1.97
N LYS A 204 -0.45 -8.21 -1.29
CA LYS A 204 -0.55 -6.78 -1.58
C LYS A 204 -0.16 -6.43 -3.03
N PRO A 205 -0.71 -5.35 -3.61
CA PRO A 205 -0.32 -4.89 -4.95
C PRO A 205 1.19 -4.64 -5.09
N SER A 206 1.83 -4.18 -4.02
CA SER A 206 3.27 -3.94 -3.92
C SER A 206 4.08 -5.24 -3.99
N TYR A 207 3.64 -6.28 -3.26
CA TYR A 207 4.23 -7.62 -3.33
C TYR A 207 4.09 -8.21 -4.73
N MET A 208 2.89 -8.14 -5.31
CA MET A 208 2.63 -8.59 -6.68
C MET A 208 3.46 -7.83 -7.72
N THR A 209 3.68 -6.53 -7.51
CA THR A 209 4.57 -5.73 -8.36
C THR A 209 6.02 -6.22 -8.30
N ALA A 210 6.53 -6.58 -7.11
CA ALA A 210 7.85 -7.17 -6.98
C ALA A 210 7.95 -8.52 -7.72
N LEU A 211 6.90 -9.36 -7.64
CA LEU A 211 6.85 -10.61 -8.41
C LEU A 211 6.84 -10.36 -9.92
N VAL A 212 6.00 -9.45 -10.41
CA VAL A 212 5.94 -9.07 -11.84
C VAL A 212 7.33 -8.69 -12.33
N ARG A 213 8.04 -7.80 -11.62
CA ARG A 213 9.37 -7.34 -12.04
C ARG A 213 10.43 -8.44 -11.95
N ARG A 214 10.36 -9.30 -10.93
CA ARG A 214 11.25 -10.45 -10.82
C ARG A 214 11.07 -11.43 -11.99
N TYR A 215 9.84 -11.82 -12.29
CA TYR A 215 9.58 -12.88 -13.28
C TYR A 215 9.55 -12.39 -14.73
N LEU A 216 9.23 -11.11 -14.98
CA LEU A 216 9.21 -10.56 -16.34
C LEU A 216 10.48 -9.78 -16.70
N LEU A 217 11.18 -9.19 -15.72
CA LEU A 217 12.35 -8.32 -15.96
C LEU A 217 13.63 -8.84 -15.31
N ASN A 218 13.59 -9.93 -14.55
CA ASN A 218 14.71 -10.40 -13.71
C ASN A 218 15.24 -9.30 -12.78
N GLU A 219 14.36 -8.42 -12.29
CA GLU A 219 14.74 -7.38 -11.33
C GLU A 219 14.99 -7.99 -9.96
N GLU A 220 16.19 -7.77 -9.41
CA GLU A 220 16.55 -8.13 -8.05
C GLU A 220 16.44 -6.91 -7.12
N LEU A 221 15.89 -7.15 -5.93
CA LEU A 221 15.80 -6.17 -4.85
C LEU A 221 16.86 -6.48 -3.79
N VAL A 222 17.24 -5.46 -3.01
CA VAL A 222 18.22 -5.62 -1.93
C VAL A 222 17.50 -5.72 -0.61
N SER A 223 17.70 -6.81 0.13
CA SER A 223 17.16 -6.99 1.47
C SER A 223 18.07 -6.39 2.55
N PHE A 224 17.47 -5.84 3.62
CA PHE A 224 18.21 -5.42 4.83
C PHE A 224 18.17 -6.46 5.97
N THR A 225 17.54 -7.60 5.75
CA THR A 225 17.31 -8.64 6.75
C THR A 225 17.62 -10.03 6.19
N THR A 226 17.56 -11.03 7.05
CA THR A 226 17.76 -12.43 6.69
C THR A 226 16.63 -13.30 7.23
N LYS A 227 16.41 -14.46 6.61
CA LYS A 227 15.48 -15.48 7.12
C LYS A 227 15.72 -15.80 8.59
N ASN A 228 16.98 -15.90 9.00
CA ASN A 228 17.32 -16.28 10.37
C ASN A 228 16.93 -15.19 11.39
N GLU A 229 17.05 -13.91 11.03
CA GLU A 229 16.53 -12.81 11.85
C GLU A 229 14.99 -12.87 11.91
N LEU A 230 14.32 -13.10 10.77
CA LEU A 230 12.85 -13.13 10.67
C LEU A 230 12.17 -14.28 11.41
N LYS A 231 12.89 -15.37 11.68
CA LYS A 231 12.37 -16.47 12.53
C LYS A 231 12.20 -16.07 13.99
N GLY A 232 13.02 -15.13 14.47
CA GLY A 232 13.06 -14.74 15.88
C GLY A 232 12.51 -13.34 16.15
N LYS A 233 12.38 -12.50 15.11
CA LYS A 233 11.98 -11.11 15.22
C LYS A 233 11.01 -10.73 14.11
N SER A 234 10.10 -9.80 14.40
CA SER A 234 9.29 -9.17 13.37
C SER A 234 10.13 -8.29 12.45
N LEU A 235 9.62 -7.99 11.26
CA LEU A 235 10.25 -7.03 10.36
C LEU A 235 10.46 -5.68 11.06
N GLU A 236 9.49 -5.26 11.86
CA GLU A 236 9.50 -4.05 12.66
C GLU A 236 10.62 -4.04 13.71
N GLU A 237 10.80 -5.14 14.46
CA GLU A 237 11.86 -5.27 15.46
C GLU A 237 13.26 -5.26 14.83
N ILE A 238 13.40 -5.92 13.68
CA ILE A 238 14.67 -5.93 12.93
C ILE A 238 14.97 -4.52 12.44
N LEU A 239 13.97 -3.86 11.84
CA LEU A 239 14.08 -2.49 11.37
C LEU A 239 14.55 -1.60 12.53
N TYR A 240 13.85 -1.63 13.67
CA TYR A 240 14.19 -0.84 14.85
C TYR A 240 15.63 -1.06 15.32
N SER A 241 16.08 -2.33 15.39
CA SER A 241 17.45 -2.65 15.82
C SER A 241 18.55 -2.04 14.93
N LYS A 242 18.25 -1.71 13.67
CA LYS A 242 19.20 -1.00 12.79
C LYS A 242 19.35 0.47 13.16
N PHE A 243 18.38 1.08 13.85
CA PHE A 243 18.37 2.50 14.20
C PHE A 243 18.67 2.79 15.68
N GLU A 244 18.38 1.85 16.59
CA GLU A 244 18.39 2.09 18.04
C GLU A 244 19.72 2.67 18.57
N ASN A 245 20.86 2.18 18.04
CA ASN A 245 22.19 2.60 18.46
C ASN A 245 22.58 4.04 18.07
N TYR A 246 21.73 4.72 17.31
CA TYR A 246 21.95 6.08 16.83
C TYR A 246 21.05 7.11 17.51
N ILE A 247 20.11 6.67 18.34
CA ILE A 247 19.19 7.56 19.06
C ILE A 247 19.99 8.51 19.94
N GLY A 248 19.61 9.78 19.91
CA GLY A 248 20.27 10.87 20.64
C GLY A 248 21.51 11.45 19.95
N LEU A 249 21.99 10.85 18.86
CA LEU A 249 23.07 11.43 18.05
C LEU A 249 22.54 12.48 17.09
N THR A 250 23.37 13.46 16.76
CA THR A 250 23.08 14.42 15.69
C THR A 250 23.20 13.78 14.32
N ASP A 251 22.48 14.31 13.34
CA ASP A 251 22.60 13.86 11.94
C ASP A 251 24.05 13.92 11.41
N GLN A 252 24.85 14.86 11.91
CA GLN A 252 26.29 14.97 11.64
C GLN A 252 27.11 13.82 12.25
N GLU A 253 26.88 13.48 13.51
CA GLU A 253 27.57 12.38 14.20
C GLU A 253 27.23 11.03 13.58
N ILE A 254 25.97 10.84 13.17
CA ILE A 254 25.53 9.63 12.45
C ILE A 254 26.26 9.55 11.10
N ALA A 255 26.28 10.64 10.33
CA ALA A 255 27.00 10.68 9.05
C ALA A 255 28.49 10.33 9.22
N GLN A 256 29.15 10.85 10.25
CA GLN A 256 30.54 10.51 10.57
C GLN A 256 30.72 9.02 10.90
N LYS A 257 29.87 8.45 11.76
CA LYS A 257 29.93 7.01 12.10
C LYS A 257 29.74 6.11 10.88
N LEU A 258 28.89 6.52 9.94
CA LEU A 258 28.62 5.79 8.71
C LEU A 258 29.58 6.12 7.56
N SER A 259 30.56 7.01 7.79
CA SER A 259 31.49 7.49 6.75
C SER A 259 30.76 8.10 5.53
N ILE A 260 29.69 8.85 5.78
CA ILE A 260 28.89 9.57 4.77
C ILE A 260 29.26 11.05 4.77
N ASP A 261 29.33 11.65 3.58
CA ASP A 261 29.54 13.09 3.43
C ASP A 261 28.34 13.90 3.98
N TYR A 262 28.61 14.80 4.92
CA TYR A 262 27.58 15.55 5.64
C TYR A 262 27.04 16.71 4.80
N LYS A 263 25.91 16.46 4.12
CA LYS A 263 25.24 17.42 3.22
C LYS A 263 23.77 17.66 3.60
N PRO A 264 23.47 18.17 4.81
CA PRO A 264 22.12 18.23 5.38
C PRO A 264 21.11 19.09 4.60
N THR A 265 21.60 19.98 3.73
CA THR A 265 20.79 20.84 2.85
C THR A 265 20.34 20.13 1.57
N THR A 266 20.96 19.00 1.22
CA THR A 266 20.61 18.24 0.01
C THR A 266 19.41 17.34 0.26
N LYS A 267 18.48 17.27 -0.70
CA LYS A 267 17.28 16.41 -0.59
C LYS A 267 17.62 14.91 -0.48
N SER A 268 18.80 14.50 -0.92
CA SER A 268 19.28 13.11 -0.91
C SER A 268 19.97 12.70 0.37
N PHE A 269 20.34 13.63 1.26
CA PHE A 269 21.13 13.31 2.46
C PHE A 269 20.39 12.37 3.42
N VAL A 270 19.15 12.69 3.78
CA VAL A 270 18.40 11.83 4.72
C VAL A 270 18.10 10.44 4.11
N PRO A 271 17.67 10.31 2.84
CA PRO A 271 17.56 8.99 2.20
C PRO A 271 18.87 8.19 2.19
N LEU A 272 20.01 8.84 1.97
CA LEU A 272 21.33 8.20 2.02
C LEU A 272 21.66 7.72 3.44
N LEU A 273 21.42 8.57 4.44
CA LEU A 273 21.62 8.25 5.85
C LEU A 273 20.81 7.01 6.25
N VAL A 274 19.51 7.00 5.89
CA VAL A 274 18.58 5.90 6.19
C VAL A 274 18.98 4.61 5.49
N SER A 275 19.31 4.66 4.20
CA SER A 275 19.79 3.47 3.47
C SER A 275 21.05 2.90 4.13
N SER A 276 21.98 3.78 4.53
CA SER A 276 23.23 3.37 5.14
C SER A 276 23.04 2.79 6.55
N LEU A 277 22.08 3.30 7.33
CA LEU A 277 21.68 2.71 8.62
C LEU A 277 21.15 1.29 8.45
N LEU A 278 20.46 1.02 7.35
CA LEU A 278 19.99 -0.32 6.96
C LEU A 278 21.10 -1.21 6.36
N GLY A 279 22.34 -0.71 6.24
CA GLY A 279 23.44 -1.42 5.60
C GLY A 279 23.33 -1.48 4.06
N ILE A 280 22.48 -0.66 3.45
CA ILE A 280 22.20 -0.64 2.01
C ILE A 280 22.88 0.57 1.35
N LYS A 281 23.46 0.33 0.17
CA LYS A 281 24.09 1.39 -0.63
C LYS A 281 23.06 2.17 -1.45
N GLY A 282 23.29 3.47 -1.59
CA GLY A 282 22.49 4.36 -2.44
C GLY A 282 21.40 5.11 -1.67
N THR A 283 20.41 5.61 -2.40
CA THR A 283 19.35 6.50 -1.87
C THR A 283 17.94 6.06 -2.23
N ARG A 284 17.83 4.97 -3.00
CA ARG A 284 16.55 4.42 -3.50
C ARG A 284 15.98 3.46 -2.47
N LEU A 285 15.35 4.02 -1.43
CA LEU A 285 14.68 3.24 -0.39
C LEU A 285 13.53 2.38 -0.96
N ASP A 286 12.95 2.78 -2.08
CA ASP A 286 11.94 2.02 -2.82
C ASP A 286 12.49 0.79 -3.56
N LYS A 287 13.80 0.56 -3.51
CA LYS A 287 14.48 -0.64 -4.04
C LYS A 287 14.91 -1.62 -2.94
N ILE A 288 14.61 -1.29 -1.69
CA ILE A 288 14.78 -2.20 -0.56
C ILE A 288 13.63 -3.22 -0.63
N GLU A 289 13.97 -4.50 -0.60
CA GLU A 289 13.04 -5.60 -0.86
C GLU A 289 11.81 -5.53 0.03
N GLU A 290 12.02 -5.38 1.34
CA GLU A 290 10.93 -5.35 2.31
C GLU A 290 10.08 -4.09 2.18
N PHE A 291 10.67 -2.94 1.83
CA PHE A 291 9.91 -1.70 1.66
C PHE A 291 9.07 -1.74 0.38
N ALA A 292 9.67 -2.21 -0.71
CA ALA A 292 9.02 -2.38 -1.99
C ALA A 292 7.87 -3.37 -1.92
N LYS A 293 8.04 -4.50 -1.22
CA LYS A 293 7.00 -5.52 -1.04
C LYS A 293 5.91 -5.10 -0.05
N ALA A 294 6.27 -4.43 1.05
CA ALA A 294 5.31 -4.06 2.11
C ALA A 294 4.57 -2.73 1.87
N ASN A 295 4.89 -2.01 0.80
CA ASN A 295 4.41 -0.65 0.54
C ASN A 295 4.80 0.32 1.66
N ILE A 296 6.07 0.24 2.10
CA ILE A 296 6.61 1.15 3.12
C ILE A 296 7.11 2.42 2.44
N GLU A 297 6.55 3.55 2.85
CA GLU A 297 6.98 4.86 2.42
C GLU A 297 7.72 5.63 3.50
N PHE A 298 8.88 6.12 3.13
CA PHE A 298 9.72 6.92 4.01
C PHE A 298 9.26 8.38 4.09
N LYS A 299 9.13 8.93 5.30
CA LYS A 299 8.97 10.37 5.56
C LYS A 299 9.87 10.82 6.70
N THR A 300 10.50 11.99 6.53
CA THR A 300 11.26 12.64 7.61
C THR A 300 10.36 13.55 8.41
N ILE A 301 10.45 13.48 9.74
CA ILE A 301 9.79 14.41 10.66
C ILE A 301 10.87 15.17 11.43
N ARG A 302 10.72 16.50 11.51
CA ARG A 302 11.59 17.37 12.30
C ARG A 302 10.74 18.11 13.33
N LEU A 303 10.92 17.77 14.58
CA LEU A 303 10.20 18.35 15.71
C LEU A 303 10.91 19.61 16.20
N GLU A 304 10.12 20.64 16.47
CA GLU A 304 10.55 21.79 17.27
C GLU A 304 10.59 21.39 18.76
N PRO A 305 11.21 22.20 19.65
CA PRO A 305 11.29 21.88 21.09
C PRO A 305 9.94 21.64 21.77
N ASN A 306 8.85 22.12 21.20
CA ASN A 306 7.48 21.88 21.68
C ASN A 306 6.90 20.53 21.22
N GLY A 307 7.70 19.66 20.58
CA GLY A 307 7.27 18.36 20.08
C GLY A 307 6.43 18.41 18.80
N LYS A 308 6.28 19.58 18.18
CA LYS A 308 5.46 19.76 16.97
C LYS A 308 6.33 20.04 15.74
N PRO A 309 6.05 19.43 14.57
CA PRO A 309 6.70 19.82 13.33
C PRO A 309 6.39 21.26 12.93
N GLU A 310 7.38 21.98 12.39
CA GLU A 310 7.17 23.34 11.85
C GLU A 310 6.16 23.33 10.69
N GLN A 311 6.18 22.30 9.85
CA GLN A 311 5.34 22.16 8.67
C GLN A 311 4.45 20.92 8.73
N SER A 312 3.24 21.04 8.20
CA SER A 312 2.36 19.90 7.91
C SER A 312 2.98 18.98 6.85
N MET A 313 2.56 17.72 6.80
CA MET A 313 3.07 16.74 5.85
C MET A 313 2.21 16.73 4.59
N SER A 314 2.81 16.91 3.42
CA SER A 314 2.09 16.87 2.13
C SER A 314 2.15 15.50 1.47
N PHE A 315 1.09 15.26 0.71
CA PHE A 315 0.88 14.07 -0.11
C PHE A 315 0.70 14.48 -1.58
N GLU A 316 0.00 13.65 -2.34
CA GLU A 316 -0.22 13.78 -3.77
C GLU A 316 -1.02 15.04 -4.14
N THR A 317 -0.85 15.50 -5.39
CA THR A 317 -1.67 16.57 -5.96
C THR A 317 -3.06 16.04 -6.24
N ILE A 318 -4.08 16.82 -5.90
CA ILE A 318 -5.47 16.47 -6.13
C ILE A 318 -5.78 16.58 -7.62
N ASP A 319 -6.33 15.51 -8.19
CA ASP A 319 -7.04 15.56 -9.46
C ASP A 319 -8.53 15.84 -9.17
N PHE A 320 -8.94 17.09 -9.39
CA PHE A 320 -10.30 17.53 -9.12
C PHE A 320 -11.34 16.85 -10.01
N HIS A 321 -10.96 16.41 -11.23
CA HIS A 321 -11.87 15.67 -12.10
C HIS A 321 -12.06 14.24 -11.60
N GLN A 322 -11.00 13.61 -11.10
CA GLN A 322 -11.08 12.27 -10.54
C GLN A 322 -11.96 12.26 -9.27
N TRP A 323 -11.75 13.19 -8.35
CA TRP A 323 -12.46 13.20 -7.06
C TRP A 323 -13.98 13.28 -7.22
N THR A 324 -14.48 14.01 -8.23
CA THR A 324 -15.92 14.10 -8.55
C THR A 324 -16.50 12.86 -9.23
N ASN A 325 -15.65 11.94 -9.71
CA ASN A 325 -16.04 10.75 -10.47
C ASN A 325 -15.77 9.44 -9.73
N GLU A 326 -15.19 9.49 -8.52
CA GLU A 326 -14.93 8.32 -7.68
C GLU A 326 -15.91 8.25 -6.51
N SER A 327 -16.17 7.03 -6.01
CA SER A 327 -16.84 6.82 -4.72
C SER A 327 -15.82 6.87 -3.58
N TRP A 328 -16.26 7.06 -2.33
CA TRP A 328 -15.34 7.03 -1.19
C TRP A 328 -14.59 5.70 -1.11
N GLU A 329 -15.31 4.58 -1.27
CA GLU A 329 -14.77 3.22 -1.17
C GLU A 329 -13.65 2.95 -2.20
N GLU A 330 -13.76 3.57 -3.38
CA GLU A 330 -12.83 3.44 -4.51
C GLU A 330 -11.90 4.67 -4.66
N SER A 331 -11.97 5.62 -3.73
CA SER A 331 -11.22 6.87 -3.82
C SER A 331 -9.73 6.64 -3.63
N GLU A 332 -8.91 7.33 -4.43
CA GLU A 332 -7.45 7.18 -4.35
C GLU A 332 -6.91 7.61 -2.99
N ILE A 333 -7.46 8.67 -2.38
CA ILE A 333 -7.03 9.12 -1.05
C ILE A 333 -7.32 8.06 0.02
N ARG A 334 -8.44 7.35 -0.08
CA ARG A 334 -8.77 6.27 0.85
C ARG A 334 -7.82 5.11 0.64
N GLU A 335 -7.68 4.64 -0.60
CA GLU A 335 -6.83 3.50 -0.92
C GLU A 335 -5.36 3.75 -0.54
N ARG A 336 -4.89 4.98 -0.78
CA ARG A 336 -3.59 5.49 -0.35
C ARG A 336 -3.33 5.26 1.13
N PHE A 337 -4.16 5.82 2.01
CA PHE A 337 -3.93 5.72 3.46
C PHE A 337 -4.29 4.35 4.03
N TYR A 338 -5.16 3.59 3.36
CA TYR A 338 -5.55 2.26 3.76
C TYR A 338 -4.45 1.21 3.58
N GLN A 339 -3.63 1.37 2.53
CA GLN A 339 -2.59 0.38 2.16
C GLN A 339 -1.18 0.79 2.55
N THR A 340 -0.93 2.09 2.73
CA THR A 340 0.44 2.57 2.95
C THR A 340 0.84 2.45 4.41
N LYS A 341 2.03 1.92 4.60
CA LYS A 341 2.75 1.94 5.88
C LYS A 341 3.84 3.00 5.78
N PHE A 342 3.90 3.95 6.70
CA PHE A 342 4.89 5.03 6.67
C PHE A 342 6.00 4.76 7.67
N LEU A 343 7.25 4.75 7.19
CA LEU A 343 8.42 4.83 8.04
C LEU A 343 8.72 6.30 8.34
N PHE A 344 8.35 6.74 9.52
CA PHE A 344 8.73 8.04 10.05
C PHE A 344 10.11 7.97 10.67
N VAL A 345 11.04 8.73 10.10
CA VAL A 345 12.37 8.94 10.69
C VAL A 345 12.37 10.30 11.35
N ILE A 346 12.45 10.28 12.67
CA ILE A 346 12.09 11.41 13.53
C ILE A 346 13.38 12.03 14.05
N PHE A 347 13.47 13.33 13.85
CA PHE A 347 14.51 14.15 14.43
C PHE A 347 13.88 15.28 15.25
N GLU A 348 14.63 15.81 16.21
CA GLU A 348 14.20 16.92 17.05
C GLU A 348 15.29 17.98 17.23
N PHE A 349 14.84 19.24 17.33
CA PHE A 349 15.67 20.34 17.77
C PHE A 349 15.48 20.57 19.28
N ASN A 350 16.57 20.69 20.02
CA ASN A 350 16.53 21.04 21.45
C ASN A 350 16.34 22.55 21.71
N GLN A 351 16.50 23.37 20.67
CA GLN A 351 16.42 24.84 20.75
C GLN A 351 15.57 25.39 19.60
N THR A 352 14.90 26.50 19.85
CA THR A 352 14.18 27.25 18.81
C THR A 352 15.17 27.99 17.90
N LYS A 353 14.74 28.33 16.68
CA LYS A 353 15.56 29.16 15.76
C LYS A 353 15.93 30.52 16.36
N LYS A 354 15.08 31.05 17.25
CA LYS A 354 15.32 32.33 17.93
C LYS A 354 16.45 32.24 18.95
N GLU A 355 16.53 31.13 19.67
CA GLU A 355 17.59 30.90 20.66
C GLU A 355 18.92 30.56 20.00
N ASN A 356 18.91 29.75 18.94
CA ASN A 356 20.12 29.37 18.21
C ASN A 356 19.83 29.15 16.72
N PRO A 357 20.26 30.07 15.84
CA PRO A 357 20.16 29.88 14.39
C PRO A 357 20.92 28.66 13.85
N ASN A 358 21.98 28.25 14.54
CA ASN A 358 22.84 27.10 14.20
C ASN A 358 22.51 25.85 15.04
N ARG A 359 21.26 25.75 15.51
CA ARG A 359 20.77 24.60 16.27
C ARG A 359 21.00 23.27 15.55
N LYS A 360 21.30 22.23 16.33
CA LYS A 360 21.56 20.88 15.83
C LYS A 360 20.29 20.03 15.84
N LEU A 361 20.24 19.08 14.90
CA LEU A 361 19.15 18.16 14.72
C LEU A 361 19.53 16.79 15.28
N TYR A 362 18.83 16.33 16.31
CA TYR A 362 19.09 15.09 17.02
C TYR A 362 18.14 14.00 16.52
N PHE A 363 18.67 12.81 16.27
CA PHE A 363 17.87 11.67 15.87
C PHE A 363 17.11 11.12 17.08
N LYS A 364 15.78 11.16 17.02
CA LYS A 364 14.90 10.72 18.11
C LYS A 364 14.58 9.23 17.99
N GLY A 365 14.56 8.71 16.76
CA GLY A 365 14.19 7.34 16.49
C GLY A 365 13.35 7.20 15.23
N ILE A 366 12.73 6.03 15.10
CA ILE A 366 11.80 5.73 14.00
C ILE A 366 10.42 5.39 14.53
N LYS A 367 9.42 5.48 13.66
CA LYS A 367 8.08 4.94 13.91
C LYS A 367 7.52 4.38 12.62
N LEU A 368 7.03 3.14 12.65
CA LEU A 368 6.30 2.57 11.55
C LEU A 368 4.82 2.79 11.79
N TRP A 369 4.14 3.48 10.88
CA TRP A 369 2.79 3.97 11.11
C TRP A 369 1.92 3.85 9.88
N ASN A 370 0.78 3.19 10.00
CA ASN A 370 -0.33 3.26 9.05
C ASN A 370 -1.48 4.04 9.67
N MET A 371 -2.35 4.61 8.82
CA MET A 371 -3.47 5.39 9.31
C MET A 371 -4.50 4.48 10.02
N PRO A 372 -4.92 4.82 11.26
CA PRO A 372 -5.99 4.10 11.91
C PRO A 372 -7.27 4.14 11.08
N VAL A 373 -7.92 2.98 10.89
CA VAL A 373 -9.19 2.89 10.14
C VAL A 373 -10.26 3.86 10.67
N PRO A 374 -10.45 4.04 12.00
CA PRO A 374 -11.40 5.04 12.50
C PRO A 374 -11.07 6.46 12.03
N THR A 375 -9.79 6.83 11.94
CA THR A 375 -9.39 8.15 11.43
C THR A 375 -9.59 8.28 9.93
N LEU A 376 -9.33 7.21 9.19
CA LEU A 376 -9.56 7.17 7.74
C LEU A 376 -11.04 7.32 7.41
N GLU A 377 -11.89 6.50 8.02
CA GLU A 377 -13.33 6.44 7.73
C GLU A 377 -14.12 7.61 8.31
N LYS A 378 -13.50 8.43 9.18
CA LYS A 378 -14.09 9.65 9.72
C LYS A 378 -13.41 10.90 9.17
N GLU A 379 -12.24 11.29 9.68
CA GLU A 379 -11.67 12.60 9.35
C GLU A 379 -11.14 12.70 7.91
N ILE A 380 -10.56 11.65 7.33
CA ILE A 380 -10.17 11.70 5.91
C ILE A 380 -11.40 11.67 5.00
N ARG A 381 -12.42 10.87 5.36
CA ARG A 381 -13.70 10.86 4.66
C ARG A 381 -14.38 12.22 4.67
N GLU A 382 -14.48 12.87 5.83
CA GLU A 382 -15.04 14.23 5.98
C GLU A 382 -14.30 15.24 5.08
N LEU A 383 -12.97 15.14 4.98
CA LEU A 383 -12.19 15.98 4.08
C LEU A 383 -12.57 15.73 2.61
N TRP A 384 -12.64 14.47 2.20
CA TRP A 384 -12.96 14.09 0.82
C TRP A 384 -14.39 14.50 0.44
N GLU A 385 -15.37 14.28 1.34
CA GLU A 385 -16.77 14.66 1.14
C GLU A 385 -16.94 16.18 1.05
N GLU A 386 -16.28 16.96 1.92
CA GLU A 386 -16.35 18.42 1.89
C GLU A 386 -15.67 19.00 0.63
N VAL A 387 -14.53 18.44 0.22
CA VAL A 387 -13.89 18.85 -1.04
C VAL A 387 -14.81 18.57 -2.23
N ASN A 388 -15.43 17.39 -2.29
CA ASN A 388 -16.39 17.05 -3.35
C ASN A 388 -17.59 18.01 -3.38
N LYS A 389 -18.16 18.32 -2.20
CA LYS A 389 -19.21 19.31 -2.07
C LYS A 389 -18.78 20.68 -2.62
N VAL A 390 -17.61 21.18 -2.19
CA VAL A 390 -17.08 22.49 -2.62
C VAL A 390 -16.78 22.52 -4.12
N ILE A 391 -16.32 21.42 -4.73
CA ILE A 391 -16.14 21.32 -6.19
C ILE A 391 -17.50 21.43 -6.89
N ASN A 392 -18.51 20.69 -6.44
CA ASN A 392 -19.84 20.66 -7.06
C ASN A 392 -20.62 21.97 -6.91
N GLU A 393 -20.41 22.70 -5.80
CA GLU A 393 -20.98 24.04 -5.57
C GLU A 393 -20.24 25.14 -6.34
N GLY A 394 -19.07 24.84 -6.90
CA GLY A 394 -18.16 25.80 -7.52
C GLY A 394 -17.17 26.36 -6.50
N ILE A 395 -15.88 26.11 -6.72
CA ILE A 395 -14.84 26.62 -5.83
C ILE A 395 -14.79 28.15 -5.93
N GLN A 396 -14.88 28.82 -4.79
CA GLN A 396 -14.79 30.27 -4.70
C GLN A 396 -13.32 30.67 -4.66
N ILE A 397 -12.84 31.40 -5.67
CA ILE A 397 -11.46 31.88 -5.77
C ILE A 397 -11.43 33.40 -5.65
N GLU A 398 -10.68 33.91 -4.67
CA GLU A 398 -10.49 35.34 -4.42
C GLU A 398 -9.01 35.70 -4.42
N TYR A 399 -8.65 36.89 -4.91
CA TYR A 399 -7.28 37.39 -4.82
C TYR A 399 -7.17 38.42 -3.71
N LYS A 400 -6.36 38.14 -2.70
CA LYS A 400 -6.16 38.99 -1.52
C LYS A 400 -4.74 39.55 -1.49
N THR A 401 -4.62 40.84 -1.27
CA THR A 401 -3.32 41.49 -1.05
C THR A 401 -2.84 41.23 0.37
N ARG A 402 -1.64 40.66 0.52
CA ARG A 402 -0.95 40.46 1.80
C ARG A 402 0.45 41.09 1.71
N GLY A 403 0.59 42.32 2.19
CA GLY A 403 1.77 43.14 1.94
C GLY A 403 1.93 43.40 0.44
N ASP A 404 3.13 43.19 -0.10
CA ASP A 404 3.43 43.39 -1.52
C ASP A 404 3.02 42.21 -2.43
N LYS A 405 2.35 41.18 -1.87
CA LYS A 405 2.00 39.95 -2.59
C LYS A 405 0.50 39.82 -2.78
N VAL A 406 0.10 39.47 -3.99
CA VAL A 406 -1.26 38.99 -4.29
C VAL A 406 -1.30 37.49 -4.02
N VAL A 407 -2.24 37.06 -3.18
CA VAL A 407 -2.41 35.66 -2.75
C VAL A 407 -3.77 35.15 -3.20
N GLU A 408 -3.78 34.03 -3.91
CA GLU A 408 -5.00 33.28 -4.23
C GLU A 408 -5.55 32.62 -2.95
N ALA A 409 -6.76 33.01 -2.57
CA ALA A 409 -7.54 32.44 -1.49
C ALA A 409 -8.70 31.62 -2.08
N ASN A 410 -9.10 30.56 -1.37
CA ASN A 410 -10.23 29.72 -1.76
C ASN A 410 -10.97 29.16 -0.54
N ASN A 411 -12.15 28.62 -0.76
CA ASN A 411 -13.01 28.00 0.27
C ASN A 411 -12.72 26.51 0.54
N LEU A 412 -11.66 25.92 -0.03
CA LEU A 412 -11.29 24.53 0.29
C LEU A 412 -10.88 24.37 1.77
N PRO A 413 -11.11 23.18 2.38
CA PRO A 413 -10.82 22.90 3.78
C PRO A 413 -9.43 23.37 4.25
N LYS A 414 -9.41 24.19 5.31
CA LYS A 414 -8.19 24.76 5.89
C LYS A 414 -7.68 23.91 7.07
N ILE A 415 -6.50 24.25 7.58
CA ILE A 415 -5.83 23.50 8.66
C ILE A 415 -6.70 23.30 9.92
N ASN A 416 -7.67 24.17 10.17
CA ASN A 416 -8.61 24.09 11.29
C ASN A 416 -9.90 23.32 10.98
N PHE A 417 -10.01 22.65 9.84
CA PHE A 417 -11.24 21.98 9.39
C PHE A 417 -11.65 20.84 10.34
N ASN A 418 -10.82 19.80 10.48
CA ASN A 418 -11.14 18.64 11.33
C ASN A 418 -9.97 18.17 12.21
N GLY A 419 -8.91 18.98 12.33
CA GLY A 419 -7.75 18.68 13.17
C GLY A 419 -6.77 17.64 12.61
N VAL A 420 -7.17 16.81 11.64
CA VAL A 420 -6.34 15.76 11.04
C VAL A 420 -5.73 16.19 9.72
N ALA A 421 -6.54 16.70 8.79
CA ALA A 421 -6.10 16.95 7.42
C ALA A 421 -6.71 18.23 6.83
N HIS A 422 -6.06 18.76 5.79
CA HIS A 422 -6.53 19.94 5.07
C HIS A 422 -6.01 19.99 3.63
N ILE A 423 -6.57 20.90 2.84
CA ILE A 423 -6.12 21.19 1.47
C ILE A 423 -5.28 22.46 1.44
N ARG A 424 -4.12 22.39 0.78
CA ARG A 424 -3.23 23.54 0.60
C ARG A 424 -2.38 23.40 -0.67
N PRO A 425 -2.00 24.53 -1.31
CA PRO A 425 -1.15 24.48 -2.49
C PRO A 425 0.22 23.84 -2.23
N LYS A 426 0.68 23.03 -3.18
CA LYS A 426 2.08 22.56 -3.30
C LYS A 426 2.55 22.70 -4.75
N ALA A 427 2.39 23.90 -5.28
CA ALA A 427 2.75 24.23 -6.65
C ALA A 427 4.15 24.86 -6.72
N ARG A 428 4.76 24.87 -7.92
CA ARG A 428 6.05 25.56 -8.13
C ARG A 428 5.94 27.05 -7.83
N ASN A 429 4.83 27.67 -8.22
CA ASN A 429 4.47 29.07 -7.98
C ASN A 429 2.96 29.25 -8.20
N GLY A 430 2.43 30.46 -8.01
CA GLY A 430 0.99 30.75 -8.19
C GLY A 430 0.48 30.66 -9.64
N ALA A 431 1.37 30.48 -10.63
CA ALA A 431 1.00 30.25 -12.03
C ALA A 431 0.91 28.75 -12.38
N ASP A 432 1.40 27.86 -11.51
CA ASP A 432 1.30 26.42 -11.68
C ASP A 432 -0.09 25.93 -11.26
N LYS A 433 -1.03 26.14 -12.17
CA LYS A 433 -2.46 25.92 -12.00
C LYS A 433 -2.96 24.64 -12.67
N VAL A 434 -4.13 24.19 -12.26
CA VAL A 434 -4.95 23.13 -12.86
C VAL A 434 -6.34 23.67 -13.17
N THR A 435 -6.98 23.08 -14.16
CA THR A 435 -8.37 23.38 -14.51
C THR A 435 -9.29 22.63 -13.55
N LEU A 436 -10.35 23.29 -13.11
CA LEU A 436 -11.43 22.73 -12.31
C LEU A 436 -12.54 22.17 -13.21
N PRO A 437 -13.44 21.30 -12.70
CA PRO A 437 -14.54 20.76 -13.48
C PRO A 437 -15.47 21.81 -14.11
N ASP A 438 -15.58 22.99 -13.49
CA ASP A 438 -16.36 24.13 -13.98
C ASP A 438 -15.60 25.04 -14.97
N GLY A 439 -14.34 24.71 -15.31
CA GLY A 439 -13.48 25.47 -16.21
C GLY A 439 -12.66 26.58 -15.54
N GLN A 440 -12.82 26.84 -14.25
CA GLN A 440 -11.98 27.78 -13.51
C GLN A 440 -10.54 27.24 -13.37
N TYR A 441 -9.58 28.13 -13.06
CA TYR A 441 -8.19 27.75 -12.81
C TYR A 441 -7.79 28.02 -11.36
N ILE A 442 -7.24 27.01 -10.70
CA ILE A 442 -6.73 27.10 -9.34
C ILE A 442 -5.28 26.63 -9.28
N THR A 443 -4.47 27.20 -8.39
CA THR A 443 -3.12 26.69 -8.10
C THR A 443 -3.19 25.20 -7.71
N LYS A 444 -2.24 24.37 -8.15
CA LYS A 444 -2.19 22.93 -7.79
C LYS A 444 -2.30 22.72 -6.28
N GLN A 445 -3.34 22.01 -5.87
CA GLN A 445 -3.63 21.68 -4.47
C GLN A 445 -3.16 20.27 -4.13
N CYS A 446 -2.74 20.07 -2.88
CA CYS A 446 -2.48 18.74 -2.31
C CYS A 446 -3.30 18.60 -1.02
N TYR A 447 -3.53 17.36 -0.61
CA TYR A 447 -3.95 17.06 0.76
C TYR A 447 -2.74 16.95 1.68
N TRP A 448 -2.93 17.36 2.92
CA TRP A 448 -1.90 17.44 3.94
C TRP A 448 -2.39 16.85 5.25
N LEU A 449 -1.55 16.11 5.95
CA LEU A 449 -1.77 15.81 7.36
C LEU A 449 -1.24 16.96 8.22
N ASN A 450 -2.09 17.44 9.14
CA ASN A 450 -1.80 18.54 10.03
C ASN A 450 -0.57 18.24 10.87
N ASN A 451 0.32 19.22 11.04
CA ASN A 451 1.48 19.05 11.93
C ASN A 451 1.10 18.72 13.37
N SER A 452 -0.06 19.19 13.87
CA SER A 452 -0.58 18.79 15.19
C SER A 452 -0.95 17.31 15.24
N TYR A 453 -1.56 16.78 14.16
CA TYR A 453 -1.89 15.36 14.07
C TYR A 453 -0.63 14.51 13.97
N ILE A 454 0.33 14.91 13.12
CA ILE A 454 1.64 14.24 13.05
C ILE A 454 2.33 14.25 14.42
N ALA A 455 2.29 15.38 15.14
CA ALA A 455 2.83 15.47 16.49
C ALA A 455 2.15 14.46 17.43
N SER A 456 0.82 14.31 17.42
CA SER A 456 0.14 13.30 18.23
C SER A 456 0.49 11.87 17.84
N VAL A 457 0.72 11.61 16.54
CA VAL A 457 1.13 10.30 16.05
C VAL A 457 2.52 9.92 16.56
N VAL A 458 3.45 10.88 16.65
CA VAL A 458 4.83 10.62 17.12
C VAL A 458 5.07 10.97 18.58
N ALA A 459 4.08 11.51 19.31
CA ALA A 459 4.23 11.87 20.73
C ALA A 459 4.27 10.63 21.62
N ASN A 460 3.48 9.61 21.29
CA ASN A 460 3.43 8.34 21.99
C ASN A 460 4.19 7.30 21.17
N ASN A 461 5.08 6.54 21.81
CA ASN A 461 5.70 5.36 21.21
C ASN A 461 6.58 5.70 20.00
N VAL A 462 7.51 6.64 20.17
CA VAL A 462 8.69 6.67 19.29
C VAL A 462 9.46 5.40 19.62
N ASN A 463 9.81 4.60 18.60
CA ASN A 463 10.51 3.31 18.73
C ASN A 463 9.65 2.07 19.01
N GLU A 464 8.33 2.13 18.75
CA GLU A 464 7.47 0.93 18.64
C GLU A 464 7.01 0.68 17.21
#